data_AF-A0A810NWT6-F1
#
_entry.id   AF-A0A810NWT6-F1
#
_cell.length_a   1.000
_cell.length_b   1.000
_cell.length_c   1.000
_cell.angle_alpha   90.00
_cell.angle_beta   90.00
_cell.angle_gamma   90.00
#
_symmetry.space_group_name_H-M   'P 1'
#
loop_
_entity.id
_entity.type
_entity.pdbx_description
1 polymer ?
#
loop_
_entity_poly.entity_id
_entity_poly.type
_entity_poly.pdbx_seq_one_letter_code
_entity_poly.pdbx_strand_id
1 'polypeptide(L)'
;MIFESATPLARACDTLMRARRERDLEAFESATAQLWEAAQTASPGELTAALSACAGMLAELGPGFGGEFAVLCGALVERGADPDPLAMVLCMRLAEVAGQAAEFAHVWAREFPEEGVPEPEQAEFETTLERLDEVIAPDQAVRLTESWFGLASWMRCATTVLQQSPTARLACRCTPGVRAAFTALEQVREDTGWVSMLLSVLDAEQLLVLHRGTGRGWRVSISGVGDNFQLHVLLAAALSGPASAGMLEGLRVDPAWTAVALDAPYEAFGGQVKGWFNLVDAYGGWIWNEGVPADIPAPEGLRIIQLEAPPYERTWDNSRRFPMMAASITLDEVLSRDEAAMWLSRCTEGKPLGG
;
A
#
# COMPACT_ATOMS: atom_id res chain seq x y z
N MET A 1 -7.84 38.33 25.95
CA MET A 1 -6.92 37.22 25.64
C MET A 1 -7.50 35.97 26.28
N ILE A 2 -8.17 35.15 25.50
CA ILE A 2 -8.71 33.86 25.93
C ILE A 2 -7.53 32.89 25.79
N PHE A 3 -7.03 32.36 26.90
CA PHE A 3 -6.19 31.17 26.85
C PHE A 3 -7.11 30.04 26.39
N GLU A 4 -7.02 29.61 25.13
CA GLU A 4 -7.61 28.34 24.73
C GLU A 4 -6.96 27.26 25.59
N SER A 5 -7.75 26.66 26.47
CA SER A 5 -7.29 25.52 27.27
C SER A 5 -6.89 24.41 26.30
N ALA A 6 -5.62 24.00 26.32
CA ALA A 6 -5.12 22.89 25.50
C ALA A 6 -6.06 21.69 25.60
N THR A 7 -6.42 21.11 24.46
CA THR A 7 -7.40 20.01 24.37
C THR A 7 -6.88 18.78 25.14
N PRO A 8 -7.76 17.83 25.56
CA PRO A 8 -7.29 16.61 26.22
C PRO A 8 -6.21 15.88 25.42
N LEU A 9 -6.35 15.83 24.09
CA LEU A 9 -5.40 15.20 23.19
C LEU A 9 -4.06 15.95 23.16
N ALA A 10 -4.07 17.28 23.09
CA ALA A 10 -2.86 18.09 23.15
C ALA A 10 -2.10 17.91 24.47
N ARG A 11 -2.82 17.87 25.61
CA ARG A 11 -2.22 17.61 26.93
C ARG A 11 -1.60 16.22 27.03
N ALA A 12 -2.23 15.21 26.44
CA ALA A 12 -1.68 13.86 26.40
C ALA A 12 -0.38 13.83 25.58
N CYS A 13 -0.34 14.49 24.41
CA CYS A 13 0.89 14.63 23.60
C CYS A 13 2.01 15.33 24.39
N ASP A 14 1.71 16.44 25.07
CA ASP A 14 2.68 17.16 25.90
C ASP A 14 3.24 16.29 27.03
N THR A 15 2.36 15.50 27.67
CA THR A 15 2.74 14.56 28.74
C THR A 15 3.65 13.47 28.18
N LEU A 16 3.33 12.93 27.01
CA LEU A 16 4.10 11.89 26.34
C LEU A 16 5.50 12.39 25.94
N MET A 17 5.60 13.60 25.36
CA MET A 17 6.87 14.25 25.05
C MET A 17 7.70 14.54 26.30
N ARG A 18 7.06 14.93 27.42
CA ARG A 18 7.76 15.14 28.70
C ARG A 18 8.28 13.82 29.26
N ALA A 19 7.43 12.81 29.36
CA ALA A 19 7.80 11.48 29.85
C ALA A 19 8.99 10.91 29.06
N ARG A 20 8.97 11.07 27.73
CA ARG A 20 10.09 10.65 26.86
C ARG A 20 11.40 11.36 27.19
N ARG A 21 11.37 12.68 27.36
CA ARG A 21 12.56 13.50 27.71
C ARG A 21 13.12 13.12 29.07
N GLU A 22 12.23 12.84 30.02
CA GLU A 22 12.57 12.43 31.38
C GLU A 22 12.93 10.94 31.49
N ARG A 23 12.73 10.17 30.41
CA ARG A 23 12.89 8.70 30.36
C ARG A 23 12.04 7.97 31.41
N ASP A 24 10.85 8.51 31.66
CA ASP A 24 9.85 7.93 32.57
C ASP A 24 8.92 7.00 31.78
N LEU A 25 9.17 5.69 31.89
CA LEU A 25 8.42 4.66 31.16
C LEU A 25 6.96 4.58 31.62
N GLU A 26 6.70 4.63 32.93
CA GLU A 26 5.35 4.53 33.49
C GLU A 26 4.51 5.75 33.06
N ALA A 27 5.10 6.96 33.12
CA ALA A 27 4.43 8.15 32.63
C ALA A 27 4.20 8.11 31.11
N PHE A 28 5.10 7.49 30.34
CA PHE A 28 4.96 7.35 28.90
C PHE A 28 3.81 6.40 28.53
N GLU A 29 3.74 5.23 29.17
CA GLU A 29 2.65 4.26 28.98
C GLU A 29 1.29 4.87 29.36
N SER A 30 1.24 5.54 30.52
CA SER A 30 0.03 6.25 30.96
C SER A 30 -0.38 7.34 29.98
N ALA A 31 0.57 8.12 29.45
CA ALA A 31 0.29 9.17 28.47
C ALA A 31 -0.18 8.59 27.14
N THR A 32 0.35 7.43 26.73
CA THR A 32 -0.09 6.71 25.52
C THR A 32 -1.54 6.27 25.63
N ALA A 33 -1.93 5.69 26.78
CA ALA A 33 -3.33 5.34 27.05
C ALA A 33 -4.24 6.58 27.06
N GLN A 34 -3.81 7.68 27.70
CA GLN A 34 -4.57 8.94 27.72
C GLN A 34 -4.73 9.56 26.33
N LEU A 35 -3.69 9.46 25.48
CA LEU A 35 -3.73 9.93 24.10
C LEU A 35 -4.79 9.15 23.32
N TRP A 36 -4.80 7.82 23.44
CA TRP A 36 -5.78 6.97 22.77
C TRP A 36 -7.21 7.27 23.21
N GLU A 37 -7.46 7.39 24.52
CA GLU A 37 -8.79 7.73 25.05
C GLU A 37 -9.25 9.10 24.55
N ALA A 38 -8.37 10.11 24.56
CA ALA A 38 -8.70 11.44 24.05
C ALA A 38 -9.00 11.42 22.53
N ALA A 39 -8.29 10.60 21.76
CA ALA A 39 -8.48 10.46 20.33
C ALA A 39 -9.89 9.95 19.96
N GLN A 40 -10.58 9.24 20.87
CA GLN A 40 -11.92 8.69 20.63
C GLN A 40 -13.00 9.74 20.33
N THR A 41 -12.78 10.99 20.75
CA THR A 41 -13.75 12.08 20.59
C THR A 41 -13.16 13.32 19.91
N ALA A 42 -11.89 13.26 19.52
CA ALA A 42 -11.18 14.35 18.88
C ALA A 42 -11.63 14.55 17.42
N SER A 43 -11.54 15.78 16.95
CA SER A 43 -11.78 16.14 15.55
C SER A 43 -10.61 15.72 14.64
N PRO A 44 -10.81 15.57 13.32
CA PRO A 44 -9.74 15.29 12.36
C PRO A 44 -8.55 16.25 12.46
N GLY A 45 -8.81 17.55 12.71
CA GLY A 45 -7.75 18.55 12.87
C GLY A 45 -6.91 18.34 14.14
N GLU A 46 -7.54 17.99 15.26
CA GLU A 46 -6.83 17.65 16.50
C GLU A 46 -6.04 16.35 16.36
N LEU A 47 -6.62 15.33 15.71
CA LEU A 47 -5.95 14.07 15.42
C LEU A 47 -4.70 14.28 14.54
N THR A 48 -4.80 15.14 13.52
CA THR A 48 -3.68 15.50 12.64
C THR A 48 -2.57 16.23 13.39
N ALA A 49 -2.92 17.16 14.28
CA ALA A 49 -1.95 17.85 15.13
C ALA A 49 -1.24 16.88 16.09
N ALA A 50 -1.98 15.94 16.69
CA ALA A 50 -1.40 14.91 17.53
C ALA A 50 -0.47 13.97 16.74
N LEU A 51 -0.90 13.51 15.56
CA LEU A 51 -0.09 12.66 14.69
C LEU A 51 1.23 13.34 14.28
N SER A 52 1.19 14.65 14.01
CA SER A 52 2.39 15.44 13.71
C SER A 52 3.38 15.45 14.87
N ALA A 53 2.90 15.55 16.12
CA ALA A 53 3.75 15.42 17.30
C ALA A 53 4.29 13.98 17.47
N CYS A 54 3.43 12.98 17.26
CA CYS A 54 3.81 11.57 17.31
C CYS A 54 4.89 11.20 16.28
N ALA A 55 4.84 11.77 15.07
CA ALA A 55 5.85 11.53 14.05
C ALA A 55 7.27 11.92 14.53
N GLY A 56 7.41 13.06 15.22
CA GLY A 56 8.69 13.46 15.82
C GLY A 56 9.21 12.46 16.85
N MET A 57 8.32 11.89 17.67
CA MET A 57 8.69 10.92 18.69
C MET A 57 9.04 9.55 18.09
N LEU A 58 8.26 9.09 17.11
CA LEU A 58 8.47 7.82 16.44
C LEU A 58 9.86 7.74 15.79
N ALA A 59 10.39 8.87 15.31
CA ALA A 59 11.73 8.95 14.73
C ALA A 59 12.85 8.53 15.73
N GLU A 60 12.61 8.63 17.03
CA GLU A 60 13.61 8.42 18.09
C GLU A 60 13.41 7.12 18.90
N LEU A 61 12.35 6.35 18.63
CA LEU A 61 12.07 5.11 19.36
C LEU A 61 12.86 3.91 18.80
N GLY A 62 13.08 2.88 19.60
CA GLY A 62 13.72 1.62 19.13
C GLY A 62 12.76 0.77 18.27
N PRO A 63 13.25 -0.26 17.57
CA PRO A 63 12.42 -1.13 16.73
C PRO A 63 11.28 -1.83 17.49
N GLY A 64 11.51 -2.33 18.71
CA GLY A 64 10.47 -2.99 19.51
C GLY A 64 9.36 -2.01 19.92
N PHE A 65 9.67 -1.15 20.89
CA PHE A 65 8.71 -0.18 21.43
C PHE A 65 8.17 0.81 20.38
N GLY A 66 8.99 1.20 19.41
CA GLY A 66 8.56 2.06 18.31
C GLY A 66 7.50 1.39 17.43
N GLY A 67 7.51 0.06 17.31
CA GLY A 67 6.47 -0.67 16.59
C GLY A 67 5.11 -0.53 17.25
N GLU A 68 5.03 -0.72 18.57
CA GLU A 68 3.78 -0.53 19.32
C GLU A 68 3.27 0.92 19.23
N PHE A 69 4.18 1.89 19.34
CA PHE A 69 3.84 3.30 19.17
C PHE A 69 3.39 3.63 17.72
N ALA A 70 3.96 2.95 16.72
CA ALA A 70 3.52 3.09 15.32
C ALA A 70 2.07 2.61 15.15
N VAL A 71 1.65 1.53 15.83
CA VAL A 71 0.25 1.05 15.79
C VAL A 71 -0.71 2.13 16.28
N LEU A 72 -0.37 2.83 17.37
CA LEU A 72 -1.16 3.99 17.83
C LEU A 72 -1.25 5.07 16.74
N CYS A 73 -0.15 5.39 16.08
CA CYS A 73 -0.12 6.37 14.99
C CYS A 73 -1.03 5.95 13.82
N GLY A 74 -1.01 4.68 13.44
CA GLY A 74 -1.93 4.11 12.44
C GLY A 74 -3.39 4.23 12.87
N ALA A 75 -3.68 3.95 14.14
CA ALA A 75 -5.03 4.08 14.67
C ALA A 75 -5.56 5.53 14.68
N LEU A 76 -4.68 6.54 14.82
CA LEU A 76 -5.08 7.95 14.65
C LEU A 76 -5.49 8.25 13.19
N VAL A 77 -4.78 7.67 12.22
CA VAL A 77 -5.10 7.79 10.78
C VAL A 77 -6.43 7.13 10.46
N GLU A 78 -6.71 5.93 10.99
CA GLU A 78 -8.02 5.27 10.83
C GLU A 78 -9.19 6.11 11.36
N ARG A 79 -8.92 6.96 12.36
CA ARG A 79 -9.90 7.88 12.95
C ARG A 79 -10.03 9.20 12.20
N GLY A 80 -9.25 9.42 11.15
CA GLY A 80 -9.34 10.60 10.29
C GLY A 80 -8.23 11.64 10.50
N ALA A 81 -7.11 11.29 11.12
CA ALA A 81 -5.90 12.11 11.01
C ALA A 81 -5.39 12.11 9.56
N ASP A 82 -4.90 13.25 9.08
CA ASP A 82 -4.14 13.31 7.83
C ASP A 82 -2.83 12.52 8.00
N PRO A 83 -2.57 11.46 7.21
CA PRO A 83 -1.37 10.64 7.31
C PRO A 83 -0.06 11.33 6.88
N ASP A 84 -0.12 12.42 6.11
CA ASP A 84 1.06 12.99 5.46
C ASP A 84 2.18 13.45 6.42
N PRO A 85 1.91 14.02 7.61
CA PRO A 85 2.95 14.33 8.59
C PRO A 85 3.79 13.13 9.04
N LEU A 86 3.23 11.91 8.96
CA LEU A 86 3.90 10.68 9.36
C LEU A 86 4.69 10.02 8.23
N ALA A 87 4.35 10.33 6.97
CA ALA A 87 4.82 9.62 5.78
C ALA A 87 6.34 9.39 5.74
N MET A 88 7.14 10.47 5.80
CA MET A 88 8.59 10.37 5.67
C MET A 88 9.23 9.61 6.83
N VAL A 89 8.82 9.92 8.07
CA VAL A 89 9.35 9.25 9.26
C VAL A 89 9.05 7.75 9.21
N LEU A 90 7.81 7.38 8.91
CA LEU A 90 7.43 5.99 8.80
C LEU A 90 8.23 5.26 7.73
N CYS A 91 8.41 5.84 6.55
CA CYS A 91 9.21 5.21 5.49
C CYS A 91 10.68 5.01 5.88
N MET A 92 11.30 6.00 6.54
CA MET A 92 12.67 5.88 7.04
C MET A 92 12.79 4.78 8.11
N ARG A 93 11.88 4.76 9.08
CA ARG A 93 11.87 3.75 10.15
C ARG A 93 11.55 2.35 9.61
N LEU A 94 10.64 2.26 8.65
CA LEU A 94 10.30 1.00 7.98
C LEU A 94 11.50 0.46 7.20
N ALA A 95 12.26 1.31 6.51
CA ALA A 95 13.50 0.90 5.84
C ALA A 95 14.52 0.33 6.83
N GLU A 96 14.71 0.99 7.98
CA GLU A 96 15.62 0.54 9.03
C GLU A 96 15.18 -0.80 9.63
N VAL A 97 13.94 -0.88 10.11
CA VAL A 97 13.43 -2.06 10.82
C VAL A 97 13.30 -3.26 9.87
N ALA A 98 12.77 -3.06 8.66
CA ALA A 98 12.70 -4.14 7.68
C ALA A 98 14.11 -4.59 7.23
N GLY A 99 15.05 -3.66 7.07
CA GLY A 99 16.45 -3.99 6.77
C GLY A 99 17.11 -4.81 7.88
N GLN A 100 16.90 -4.42 9.14
CA GLN A 100 17.40 -5.17 10.30
C GLN A 100 16.71 -6.54 10.44
N ALA A 101 15.42 -6.64 10.15
CA ALA A 101 14.70 -7.92 10.13
C ALA A 101 15.23 -8.85 9.00
N ALA A 102 15.55 -8.30 7.83
CA ALA A 102 16.14 -9.07 6.74
C ALA A 102 17.56 -9.57 7.12
N GLU A 103 18.35 -8.72 7.77
CA GLU A 103 19.67 -9.09 8.30
C GLU A 103 19.57 -10.15 9.41
N PHE A 104 18.55 -10.07 10.28
CA PHE A 104 18.27 -11.11 11.26
C PHE A 104 18.11 -12.48 10.57
N ALA A 105 17.27 -12.58 9.55
CA ALA A 105 17.04 -13.84 8.83
C ALA A 105 18.32 -14.34 8.14
N HIS A 106 19.13 -13.43 7.59
CA HIS A 106 20.41 -13.77 6.98
C HIS A 106 21.42 -14.31 8.00
N VAL A 107 21.58 -13.63 9.14
CA VAL A 107 22.49 -14.05 10.21
C VAL A 107 22.01 -15.38 10.79
N TRP A 108 20.72 -15.54 11.04
CA TRP A 108 20.17 -16.78 11.58
C TRP A 108 20.47 -17.97 10.68
N ALA A 109 20.18 -17.87 9.38
CA ALA A 109 20.48 -18.94 8.42
C ALA A 109 21.98 -19.26 8.30
N ARG A 110 22.87 -18.29 8.60
CA ARG A 110 24.32 -18.48 8.56
C ARG A 110 24.85 -19.17 9.80
N GLU A 111 24.43 -18.73 10.99
CA GLU A 111 24.93 -19.24 12.27
C GLU A 111 24.22 -20.54 12.69
N PHE A 112 22.97 -20.73 12.27
CA PHE A 112 22.10 -21.85 12.62
C PHE A 112 21.49 -22.54 11.37
N PRO A 113 22.30 -23.05 10.44
CA PRO A 113 21.82 -23.54 9.13
C PRO A 113 20.89 -24.76 9.19
N GLU A 114 20.91 -25.51 10.30
CA GLU A 114 20.04 -26.67 10.53
C GLU A 114 18.72 -26.28 11.23
N GLU A 115 18.59 -25.01 11.64
CA GLU A 115 17.42 -24.46 12.31
C GLU A 115 16.60 -23.62 11.31
N GLY A 116 15.27 -23.70 11.42
CA GLY A 116 14.40 -22.73 10.74
C GLY A 116 14.57 -21.34 11.34
N VAL A 117 14.27 -20.29 10.57
CA VAL A 117 14.22 -18.92 11.13
C VAL A 117 13.09 -18.88 12.17
N PRO A 118 13.30 -18.32 13.38
CA PRO A 118 12.31 -18.31 14.44
C PRO A 118 11.04 -17.57 14.02
N GLU A 119 9.89 -18.06 14.47
CA GLU A 119 8.64 -17.36 14.24
C GLU A 119 8.62 -16.10 15.13
N PRO A 120 8.14 -14.95 14.64
CA PRO A 120 8.14 -13.70 15.40
C PRO A 120 7.03 -13.67 16.48
N GLU A 121 6.97 -14.69 17.33
CA GLU A 121 6.05 -14.81 18.46
C GLU A 121 6.69 -14.34 19.77
N GLN A 122 5.96 -13.59 20.60
CA GLN A 122 6.52 -13.03 21.85
C GLN A 122 7.14 -14.09 22.79
N ALA A 123 6.63 -15.32 22.76
CA ALA A 123 7.14 -16.42 23.57
C ALA A 123 8.55 -16.89 23.14
N GLU A 124 8.94 -16.64 21.89
CA GLU A 124 10.25 -17.01 21.36
C GLU A 124 11.32 -15.92 21.51
N PHE A 125 10.91 -14.70 21.89
CA PHE A 125 11.79 -13.52 21.90
C PHE A 125 13.05 -13.71 22.75
N GLU A 126 12.90 -14.04 24.03
CA GLU A 126 14.03 -14.14 24.98
C GLU A 126 15.01 -15.25 24.57
N THR A 127 14.50 -16.43 24.25
CA THR A 127 15.32 -17.56 23.79
C THR A 127 16.08 -17.21 22.51
N THR A 128 15.42 -16.53 21.57
CA THR A 128 16.04 -16.09 20.31
C THR A 128 17.13 -15.06 20.54
N LEU A 129 16.90 -14.11 21.46
CA LEU A 129 17.88 -13.09 21.84
C LEU A 129 19.11 -13.72 22.51
N GLU A 130 18.90 -14.55 23.53
CA GLU A 130 19.98 -15.26 24.22
C GLU A 130 20.83 -16.06 23.23
N ARG A 131 20.17 -16.72 22.27
CA ARG A 131 20.84 -17.54 21.25
C ARG A 131 21.71 -16.70 20.29
N LEU A 132 21.21 -15.55 19.85
CA LEU A 132 21.98 -14.64 19.00
C LEU A 132 23.12 -13.97 19.77
N ASP A 133 22.92 -13.63 21.04
CA ASP A 133 23.94 -13.02 21.91
C ASP A 133 25.20 -13.91 22.07
N GLU A 134 25.05 -15.23 21.94
CA GLU A 134 26.16 -16.19 21.96
C GLU A 134 27.11 -16.08 20.75
N VAL A 135 26.62 -15.57 19.60
CA VAL A 135 27.32 -15.66 18.31
C VAL A 135 27.64 -14.30 17.67
N ILE A 136 26.94 -13.23 18.05
CA ILE A 136 27.17 -11.87 17.57
C ILE A 136 27.26 -10.86 18.72
N ALA A 137 27.60 -9.61 18.42
CA ALA A 137 27.73 -8.58 19.46
C ALA A 137 26.38 -8.30 20.15
N PRO A 138 26.33 -8.12 21.49
CA PRO A 138 25.07 -7.97 22.23
C PRO A 138 24.14 -6.87 21.71
N ASP A 139 24.68 -5.68 21.46
CA ASP A 139 23.89 -4.57 20.93
C ASP A 139 23.32 -4.89 19.54
N GLN A 140 24.01 -5.72 18.75
CA GLN A 140 23.52 -6.17 17.44
C GLN A 140 22.45 -7.24 17.59
N ALA A 141 22.63 -8.21 18.49
CA ALA A 141 21.63 -9.23 18.79
C ALA A 141 20.30 -8.58 19.20
N VAL A 142 20.33 -7.63 20.15
CA VAL A 142 19.13 -6.89 20.58
C VAL A 142 18.45 -6.20 19.40
N ARG A 143 19.17 -5.42 18.59
CA ARG A 143 18.57 -4.68 17.46
C ARG A 143 17.95 -5.58 16.39
N LEU A 144 18.62 -6.67 16.04
CA LEU A 144 18.14 -7.61 15.03
C LEU A 144 16.90 -8.35 15.53
N THR A 145 16.93 -8.85 16.77
CA THR A 145 15.79 -9.53 17.40
C THR A 145 14.61 -8.56 17.54
N GLU A 146 14.79 -7.38 18.14
CA GLU A 146 13.72 -6.38 18.26
C GLU A 146 13.09 -6.02 16.91
N SER A 147 13.90 -5.92 15.85
CA SER A 147 13.38 -5.63 14.50
C SER A 147 12.60 -6.79 13.90
N TRP A 148 13.09 -8.02 14.05
CA TRP A 148 12.40 -9.21 13.56
C TRP A 148 11.03 -9.38 14.21
N PHE A 149 10.98 -9.33 15.54
CA PHE A 149 9.74 -9.50 16.31
C PHE A 149 8.83 -8.26 16.21
N GLY A 150 9.40 -7.05 16.16
CA GLY A 150 8.65 -5.79 16.11
C GLY A 150 8.08 -5.44 14.72
N LEU A 151 8.60 -6.01 13.62
CA LEU A 151 8.25 -5.62 12.25
C LEU A 151 6.73 -5.67 11.98
N ALA A 152 6.01 -6.65 12.53
CA ALA A 152 4.56 -6.77 12.33
C ALA A 152 3.79 -5.52 12.78
N SER A 153 4.20 -4.90 13.88
CA SER A 153 3.57 -3.68 14.40
C SER A 153 3.86 -2.47 13.50
N TRP A 154 5.07 -2.36 12.96
CA TRP A 154 5.40 -1.34 11.95
C TRP A 154 4.61 -1.54 10.66
N MET A 155 4.45 -2.79 10.20
CA MET A 155 3.67 -3.12 9.00
C MET A 155 2.19 -2.79 9.13
N ARG A 156 1.60 -2.93 10.34
CA ARG A 156 0.21 -2.50 10.58
C ARG A 156 0.05 -0.99 10.37
N CYS A 157 0.93 -0.18 10.96
CA CYS A 157 0.94 1.27 10.73
C CYS A 157 1.14 1.61 9.25
N ALA A 158 2.15 0.99 8.61
CA ALA A 158 2.43 1.18 7.18
C ALA A 158 1.24 0.82 6.31
N THR A 159 0.54 -0.28 6.60
CA THR A 159 -0.63 -0.72 5.83
C THR A 159 -1.75 0.32 5.84
N THR A 160 -2.03 0.95 6.98
CA THR A 160 -3.02 2.02 7.09
C THR A 160 -2.56 3.28 6.35
N VAL A 161 -1.35 3.75 6.64
CA VAL A 161 -0.79 5.00 6.07
C VAL A 161 -0.64 4.90 4.55
N LEU A 162 -0.13 3.78 4.04
CA LEU A 162 0.05 3.56 2.61
C LEU A 162 -1.28 3.39 1.86
N GLN A 163 -2.37 3.01 2.51
CA GLN A 163 -3.70 3.01 1.86
C GLN A 163 -4.26 4.42 1.74
N GLN A 164 -4.05 5.27 2.75
CA GLN A 164 -4.65 6.60 2.81
C GLN A 164 -3.81 7.72 2.18
N SER A 165 -2.51 7.52 1.97
CA SER A 165 -1.59 8.56 1.49
C SER A 165 -0.81 8.16 0.23
N PRO A 166 -1.14 8.75 -0.94
CA PRO A 166 -0.25 8.71 -2.11
C PRO A 166 1.14 9.32 -1.81
N THR A 167 1.19 10.35 -0.96
CA THR A 167 2.45 10.97 -0.50
C THR A 167 3.33 9.95 0.23
N ALA A 168 2.77 9.12 1.11
CA ALA A 168 3.50 8.08 1.81
C ALA A 168 3.97 6.97 0.88
N ARG A 169 3.13 6.53 -0.07
CA ARG A 169 3.56 5.57 -1.11
C ARG A 169 4.74 6.11 -1.91
N LEU A 170 4.69 7.37 -2.34
CA LEU A 170 5.80 8.03 -3.02
C LEU A 170 7.05 8.13 -2.12
N ALA A 171 6.91 8.59 -0.88
CA ALA A 171 8.00 8.72 0.07
C ALA A 171 8.71 7.37 0.29
N CYS A 172 7.95 6.29 0.46
CA CYS A 172 8.51 4.96 0.66
C CYS A 172 9.19 4.41 -0.60
N ARG A 173 8.65 4.70 -1.79
CA ARG A 173 9.34 4.38 -3.07
C ARG A 173 10.65 5.14 -3.24
N CYS A 174 10.70 6.40 -2.79
CA CYS A 174 11.90 7.23 -2.85
C CYS A 174 12.89 6.95 -1.71
N THR A 175 12.47 6.29 -0.63
CA THR A 175 13.32 5.95 0.50
C THR A 175 14.19 4.74 0.14
N PRO A 176 15.53 4.89 0.09
CA PRO A 176 16.41 3.78 -0.22
C PRO A 176 16.23 2.62 0.76
N GLY A 177 16.28 1.39 0.26
CA GLY A 177 16.28 0.19 1.09
C GLY A 177 14.90 -0.39 1.41
N VAL A 178 13.81 0.39 1.41
CA VAL A 178 12.45 -0.14 1.73
C VAL A 178 12.10 -1.33 0.84
N ARG A 179 12.09 -1.12 -0.49
CA ARG A 179 11.71 -2.19 -1.43
C ARG A 179 12.64 -3.39 -1.36
N ALA A 180 13.95 -3.15 -1.24
CA ALA A 180 14.94 -4.21 -1.17
C ALA A 180 14.78 -5.07 0.09
N ALA A 181 14.49 -4.44 1.24
CA ALA A 181 14.25 -5.12 2.49
C ALA A 181 13.00 -6.01 2.41
N PHE A 182 11.88 -5.49 1.88
CA PHE A 182 10.65 -6.27 1.70
C PHE A 182 10.82 -7.43 0.73
N THR A 183 11.52 -7.23 -0.39
CA THR A 183 11.85 -8.33 -1.32
C THR A 183 12.70 -9.41 -0.66
N ALA A 184 13.66 -9.04 0.20
CA ALA A 184 14.45 -10.03 0.94
C ALA A 184 13.60 -10.81 1.95
N LEU A 185 12.64 -10.15 2.59
CA LEU A 185 11.77 -10.75 3.60
C LEU A 185 10.68 -11.66 3.02
N GLU A 186 10.20 -11.41 1.80
CA GLU A 186 9.15 -12.23 1.15
C GLU A 186 9.48 -13.74 1.07
N GLN A 187 10.76 -14.11 1.12
CA GLN A 187 11.20 -15.51 1.09
C GLN A 187 11.15 -16.20 2.45
N VAL A 188 11.08 -15.43 3.55
CA VAL A 188 11.20 -15.91 4.93
C VAL A 188 10.04 -15.47 5.82
N ARG A 189 9.18 -14.57 5.34
CA ARG A 189 7.97 -14.09 6.03
C ARG A 189 6.81 -13.96 5.06
N GLU A 190 5.73 -14.68 5.34
CA GLU A 190 4.51 -14.63 4.53
C GLU A 190 3.70 -13.34 4.75
N ASP A 191 3.84 -12.71 5.92
CA ASP A 191 3.03 -11.56 6.32
C ASP A 191 3.46 -10.22 5.69
N THR A 192 4.59 -10.19 4.95
CA THR A 192 5.11 -8.96 4.32
C THR A 192 4.42 -8.60 3.00
N GLY A 193 3.72 -9.56 2.38
CA GLY A 193 3.16 -9.38 1.04
C GLY A 193 2.19 -8.19 0.93
N TRP A 194 1.44 -7.88 1.99
CA TRP A 194 0.51 -6.74 2.01
C TRP A 194 1.20 -5.39 1.79
N VAL A 195 2.33 -5.16 2.47
CA VAL A 195 3.10 -3.92 2.32
C VAL A 195 3.77 -3.88 0.96
N SER A 196 4.34 -4.99 0.47
CA SER A 196 4.91 -5.07 -0.87
C SER A 196 3.91 -4.74 -1.97
N MET A 197 2.67 -5.24 -1.87
CA MET A 197 1.62 -4.90 -2.81
C MET A 197 1.23 -3.42 -2.74
N LEU A 198 1.13 -2.83 -1.54
CA LEU A 198 0.85 -1.40 -1.37
C LEU A 198 1.96 -0.50 -1.94
N LEU A 199 3.23 -0.89 -1.79
CA LEU A 199 4.37 -0.17 -2.39
C LEU A 199 4.35 -0.23 -3.92
N SER A 200 3.71 -1.25 -4.48
CA SER A 200 3.52 -1.44 -5.92
C SER A 200 2.31 -0.69 -6.47
N VAL A 201 1.45 -0.09 -5.63
CA VAL A 201 0.31 0.71 -6.11
C VAL A 201 0.80 1.94 -6.85
N LEU A 202 0.28 2.15 -8.05
CA LEU A 202 0.62 3.28 -8.90
C LEU A 202 -0.25 4.50 -8.58
N ASP A 203 0.36 5.69 -8.66
CA ASP A 203 -0.27 6.99 -8.40
C ASP A 203 0.00 7.92 -9.57
N ALA A 204 -1.05 8.57 -10.09
CA ALA A 204 -1.00 9.42 -11.28
C ALA A 204 -0.31 8.74 -12.48
N GLU A 205 -0.50 7.43 -12.64
CA GLU A 205 0.12 6.66 -13.72
C GLU A 205 -0.69 6.82 -15.00
N GLN A 206 -0.02 7.22 -16.07
CA GLN A 206 -0.62 7.25 -17.40
C GLN A 206 -0.54 5.88 -18.07
N LEU A 207 -1.68 5.41 -18.55
CA LEU A 207 -1.86 4.21 -19.35
C LEU A 207 -2.27 4.58 -20.76
N LEU A 208 -1.70 3.89 -21.74
CA LEU A 208 -2.20 3.87 -23.11
C LEU A 208 -3.12 2.66 -23.28
N VAL A 209 -4.40 2.89 -23.52
CA VAL A 209 -5.39 1.81 -23.68
C VAL A 209 -5.83 1.73 -25.13
N LEU A 210 -5.77 0.55 -25.74
CA LEU A 210 -6.05 0.32 -27.16
C LEU A 210 -7.08 -0.78 -27.33
N HIS A 211 -8.23 -0.50 -27.94
CA HIS A 211 -9.22 -1.54 -28.25
C HIS A 211 -9.03 -2.08 -29.66
N ARG A 212 -8.53 -3.33 -29.78
CA ARG A 212 -8.19 -3.93 -31.07
C ARG A 212 -9.41 -4.05 -31.99
N GLY A 213 -10.55 -4.47 -31.46
CA GLY A 213 -11.76 -4.73 -32.26
C GLY A 213 -12.33 -3.50 -32.95
N THR A 214 -12.17 -2.30 -32.38
CA THR A 214 -12.64 -1.05 -33.00
C THR A 214 -11.50 -0.19 -33.55
N GLY A 215 -10.23 -0.49 -33.24
CA GLY A 215 -9.08 0.34 -33.59
C GLY A 215 -9.12 1.72 -32.91
N ARG A 216 -9.63 1.80 -31.67
CA ARG A 216 -9.66 3.02 -30.86
C ARG A 216 -8.57 3.00 -29.81
N GLY A 217 -8.14 4.18 -29.36
CA GLY A 217 -7.17 4.31 -28.29
C GLY A 217 -7.48 5.49 -27.38
N TRP A 218 -6.98 5.43 -26.15
CA TRP A 218 -7.19 6.42 -25.10
C TRP A 218 -5.94 6.57 -24.24
N ARG A 219 -5.71 7.78 -23.73
CA ARG A 219 -4.83 8.00 -22.58
C ARG A 219 -5.67 8.12 -21.33
N VAL A 220 -5.29 7.36 -20.31
CA VAL A 220 -6.01 7.29 -19.05
C VAL A 220 -5.02 7.43 -17.91
N SER A 221 -5.35 8.23 -16.89
CA SER A 221 -4.57 8.31 -15.67
C SER A 221 -5.26 7.54 -14.55
N ILE A 222 -4.51 6.68 -13.85
CA ILE A 222 -4.98 5.91 -12.70
C ILE A 222 -4.24 6.27 -11.42
N SER A 223 -4.92 6.14 -10.28
CA SER A 223 -4.29 6.16 -8.95
C SER A 223 -4.99 5.19 -8.02
N GLY A 224 -4.27 4.58 -7.09
CA GLY A 224 -4.89 3.80 -6.01
C GLY A 224 -5.61 2.52 -6.49
N VAL A 225 -5.24 1.97 -7.64
CA VAL A 225 -5.83 0.71 -8.15
C VAL A 225 -5.01 -0.47 -7.62
N GLY A 226 -5.64 -1.28 -6.76
CA GLY A 226 -4.98 -2.32 -5.98
C GLY A 226 -4.68 -3.60 -6.75
N ASP A 227 -5.48 -3.91 -7.77
CA ASP A 227 -5.31 -5.08 -8.63
C ASP A 227 -5.97 -4.94 -9.99
N ASN A 228 -5.73 -5.92 -10.85
CA ASN A 228 -6.27 -5.91 -12.20
C ASN A 228 -7.78 -6.23 -12.24
N PHE A 229 -8.35 -6.87 -11.22
CA PHE A 229 -9.82 -7.01 -11.08
C PHE A 229 -10.50 -5.64 -10.98
N GLN A 230 -9.98 -4.76 -10.13
CA GLN A 230 -10.44 -3.38 -9.99
C GLN A 230 -10.18 -2.57 -11.28
N LEU A 231 -8.99 -2.72 -11.88
CA LEU A 231 -8.64 -2.05 -13.15
C LEU A 231 -9.63 -2.37 -14.27
N HIS A 232 -10.05 -3.64 -14.39
CA HIS A 232 -11.05 -4.08 -15.36
C HIS A 232 -12.37 -3.32 -15.24
N VAL A 233 -12.87 -3.17 -14.01
CA VAL A 233 -14.13 -2.47 -13.71
C VAL A 233 -14.01 -1.01 -14.12
N LEU A 234 -12.93 -0.36 -13.68
CA LEU A 234 -12.69 1.06 -13.91
C LEU A 234 -12.50 1.38 -15.40
N LEU A 235 -11.73 0.58 -16.14
CA LEU A 235 -11.56 0.75 -17.58
C LEU A 235 -12.89 0.58 -18.34
N ALA A 236 -13.69 -0.43 -18.00
CA ALA A 236 -14.99 -0.63 -18.64
C ALA A 236 -15.93 0.56 -18.39
N ALA A 237 -15.92 1.13 -17.18
CA ALA A 237 -16.71 2.31 -16.83
C ALA A 237 -16.23 3.55 -17.59
N ALA A 238 -14.91 3.82 -17.57
CA ALA A 238 -14.32 5.02 -18.17
C ALA A 238 -14.45 5.07 -19.70
N LEU A 239 -14.49 3.91 -20.37
CA LEU A 239 -14.53 3.80 -21.82
C LEU A 239 -15.93 3.56 -22.38
N SER A 240 -16.94 3.35 -21.53
CA SER A 240 -18.33 3.17 -21.97
C SER A 240 -18.94 4.49 -22.43
N GLY A 241 -19.59 4.47 -23.60
CA GLY A 241 -20.32 5.62 -24.10
C GLY A 241 -20.60 5.59 -25.60
N PRO A 242 -21.13 6.70 -26.16
CA PRO A 242 -21.44 6.80 -27.59
C PRO A 242 -20.19 6.73 -28.47
N ALA A 243 -20.26 6.00 -29.59
CA ALA A 243 -19.15 5.91 -30.54
C ALA A 243 -18.83 7.26 -31.20
N SER A 244 -19.84 8.15 -31.29
CA SER A 244 -19.68 9.54 -31.76
C SER A 244 -18.78 10.38 -30.87
N ALA A 245 -18.71 10.07 -29.56
CA ALA A 245 -17.81 10.70 -28.60
C ALA A 245 -16.44 10.00 -28.51
N GLY A 246 -16.19 9.01 -29.38
CA GLY A 246 -14.94 8.28 -29.36
C GLY A 246 -14.90 7.07 -28.42
N MET A 247 -16.03 6.71 -27.81
CA MET A 247 -16.14 5.69 -26.76
C MET A 247 -16.55 4.32 -27.29
N LEU A 248 -16.68 3.33 -26.39
CA LEU A 248 -17.12 1.97 -26.68
C LEU A 248 -18.63 1.82 -26.41
N GLU A 249 -19.39 1.54 -27.46
CA GLU A 249 -20.82 1.25 -27.37
C GLU A 249 -21.07 -0.19 -26.89
N GLY A 250 -22.19 -0.39 -26.19
CA GLY A 250 -22.65 -1.71 -25.76
C GLY A 250 -22.09 -2.21 -24.43
N LEU A 251 -21.13 -1.52 -23.82
CA LEU A 251 -20.67 -1.79 -22.46
C LEU A 251 -21.74 -1.39 -21.44
N ARG A 252 -22.30 -2.36 -20.72
CA ARG A 252 -23.30 -2.12 -19.66
C ARG A 252 -22.65 -2.29 -18.30
N VAL A 253 -22.00 -1.23 -17.81
CA VAL A 253 -21.40 -1.22 -16.47
C VAL A 253 -22.40 -0.64 -15.49
N ASP A 254 -22.70 -1.38 -14.43
CA ASP A 254 -23.54 -0.88 -13.34
C ASP A 254 -22.79 0.26 -12.62
N PRO A 255 -23.38 1.46 -12.46
CA PRO A 255 -22.75 2.56 -11.71
C PRO A 255 -22.32 2.16 -10.30
N ALA A 256 -23.03 1.24 -9.65
CA ALA A 256 -22.69 0.75 -8.31
C ALA A 256 -21.39 -0.07 -8.32
N TRP A 257 -21.07 -0.76 -9.44
CA TRP A 257 -19.78 -1.45 -9.58
C TRP A 257 -18.63 -0.46 -9.55
N THR A 258 -18.80 0.62 -10.31
CA THR A 258 -17.81 1.69 -10.43
C THR A 258 -17.65 2.42 -9.09
N ALA A 259 -18.75 2.72 -8.39
CA ALA A 259 -18.70 3.39 -7.09
C ALA A 259 -17.88 2.59 -6.07
N VAL A 260 -18.10 1.28 -5.94
CA VAL A 260 -17.30 0.42 -5.03
C VAL A 260 -15.86 0.28 -5.49
N ALA A 261 -15.62 0.20 -6.80
CA ALA A 261 -14.27 0.16 -7.35
C ALA A 261 -13.51 1.50 -7.18
N LEU A 262 -14.19 2.61 -6.91
CA LEU A 262 -13.57 3.90 -6.59
C LEU A 262 -13.32 4.02 -5.08
N ASP A 263 -14.38 4.11 -4.28
CA ASP A 263 -14.26 4.44 -2.85
C ASP A 263 -15.49 4.04 -1.99
N ALA A 264 -16.62 3.67 -2.60
CA ALA A 264 -17.81 3.35 -1.84
C ALA A 264 -17.60 2.11 -0.95
N PRO A 265 -18.30 2.03 0.20
CA PRO A 265 -18.31 0.84 1.04
C PRO A 265 -18.76 -0.39 0.25
N TYR A 266 -18.22 -1.56 0.57
CA TYR A 266 -18.60 -2.80 -0.11
C TYR A 266 -20.11 -3.09 -0.01
N GLU A 267 -20.75 -2.69 1.09
CA GLU A 267 -22.19 -2.83 1.31
C GLU A 267 -23.03 -1.96 0.35
N ALA A 268 -22.43 -0.91 -0.23
CA ALA A 268 -23.08 -0.11 -1.26
C ALA A 268 -23.26 -0.89 -2.58
N PHE A 269 -22.52 -1.99 -2.76
CA PHE A 269 -22.76 -2.99 -3.80
C PHE A 269 -22.04 -4.32 -3.52
N GLY A 270 -22.79 -5.38 -3.19
CA GLY A 270 -22.27 -6.74 -2.99
C GLY A 270 -22.76 -7.72 -4.07
N GLY A 271 -22.05 -7.80 -5.20
CA GLY A 271 -22.40 -8.71 -6.28
C GLY A 271 -21.23 -9.06 -7.20
N GLN A 272 -21.49 -9.94 -8.17
CA GLN A 272 -20.50 -10.36 -9.16
C GLN A 272 -20.41 -9.37 -10.32
N VAL A 273 -19.18 -8.93 -10.61
CA VAL A 273 -18.81 -8.16 -11.80
C VAL A 273 -18.61 -9.11 -12.97
N LYS A 274 -18.94 -8.66 -14.18
CA LYS A 274 -18.56 -9.31 -15.44
C LYS A 274 -17.34 -8.63 -16.07
N GLY A 275 -16.35 -9.41 -16.48
CA GLY A 275 -15.24 -8.93 -17.29
C GLY A 275 -15.64 -8.72 -18.75
N TRP A 276 -15.43 -7.49 -19.25
CA TRP A 276 -15.77 -7.11 -20.63
C TRP A 276 -14.65 -7.35 -21.64
N PHE A 277 -13.41 -7.47 -21.16
CA PHE A 277 -12.22 -7.53 -22.00
C PHE A 277 -11.30 -8.67 -21.57
N ASN A 278 -10.45 -9.08 -22.49
CA ASN A 278 -9.12 -9.59 -22.13
C ASN A 278 -8.13 -8.43 -22.11
N LEU A 279 -7.35 -8.29 -21.04
CA LEU A 279 -6.28 -7.30 -20.96
C LEU A 279 -4.97 -7.96 -21.41
N VAL A 280 -4.31 -7.34 -22.38
CA VAL A 280 -3.08 -7.82 -22.97
C VAL A 280 -2.05 -6.69 -22.95
N ASP A 281 -0.80 -6.99 -22.61
CA ASP A 281 0.27 -5.98 -22.62
C ASP A 281 0.76 -5.64 -24.04
N ALA A 282 1.74 -4.74 -24.16
CA ALA A 282 2.33 -4.38 -25.46
C ALA A 282 2.94 -5.57 -26.24
N TYR A 283 3.33 -6.63 -25.53
CA TYR A 283 4.07 -7.77 -26.05
C TYR A 283 3.18 -9.00 -26.31
N GLY A 284 1.85 -8.87 -26.17
CA GLY A 284 0.91 -9.97 -26.34
C GLY A 284 0.79 -10.88 -25.12
N GLY A 285 1.40 -10.48 -24.00
CA GLY A 285 1.32 -11.16 -22.71
C GLY A 285 -0.02 -10.89 -22.03
N TRP A 286 -0.54 -11.89 -21.33
CA TRP A 286 -1.77 -11.74 -20.57
C TRP A 286 -1.54 -10.93 -19.30
N ILE A 287 -2.35 -9.89 -19.12
CA ILE A 287 -2.42 -9.16 -17.86
C ILE A 287 -3.44 -9.91 -16.99
N TRP A 288 -2.93 -10.72 -16.07
CA TRP A 288 -3.73 -11.55 -15.17
C TRP A 288 -4.45 -10.72 -14.11
N ASN A 289 -5.67 -11.10 -13.77
CA ASN A 289 -6.50 -10.38 -12.81
C ASN A 289 -5.87 -10.37 -11.40
N GLU A 290 -5.19 -11.46 -11.03
CA GLU A 290 -4.52 -11.65 -9.75
C GLU A 290 -3.33 -10.70 -9.55
N GLY A 291 -2.72 -10.25 -10.66
CA GLY A 291 -1.61 -9.30 -10.66
C GLY A 291 -2.04 -7.87 -10.32
N VAL A 292 -1.06 -6.97 -10.34
CA VAL A 292 -1.26 -5.54 -10.09
C VAL A 292 -0.94 -4.70 -11.32
N PRO A 293 -1.46 -3.46 -11.42
CA PRO A 293 -1.13 -2.59 -12.56
C PRO A 293 0.37 -2.33 -12.75
N ALA A 294 1.16 -2.37 -11.68
CA ALA A 294 2.61 -2.20 -11.75
C ALA A 294 3.34 -3.33 -12.51
N ASP A 295 2.75 -4.54 -12.56
CA ASP A 295 3.30 -5.69 -13.29
C ASP A 295 3.22 -5.51 -14.81
N ILE A 296 2.36 -4.61 -15.28
CA ILE A 296 2.21 -4.30 -16.70
C ILE A 296 3.53 -3.68 -17.19
N PRO A 297 4.20 -4.29 -18.19
CA PRO A 297 5.44 -3.75 -18.71
C PRO A 297 5.26 -2.32 -19.24
N ALA A 298 6.25 -1.48 -18.97
CA ALA A 298 6.28 -0.07 -19.38
C ALA A 298 7.45 0.20 -20.35
N PRO A 299 7.39 -0.27 -21.61
CA PRO A 299 8.40 0.09 -22.62
C PRO A 299 8.53 1.61 -22.69
N GLU A 300 9.76 2.12 -22.59
CA GLU A 300 10.05 3.56 -22.61
C GLU A 300 9.27 4.36 -21.54
N GLY A 301 8.86 3.69 -20.45
CA GLY A 301 8.11 4.30 -19.35
C GLY A 301 6.59 4.41 -19.57
N LEU A 302 6.05 3.86 -20.65
CA LEU A 302 4.61 3.88 -20.94
C LEU A 302 4.00 2.48 -20.84
N ARG A 303 3.01 2.31 -19.96
CA ARG A 303 2.22 1.08 -19.87
C ARG A 303 1.15 1.05 -20.94
N ILE A 304 1.16 0.01 -21.77
CA ILE A 304 0.19 -0.17 -22.86
C ILE A 304 -0.69 -1.37 -22.55
N ILE A 305 -2.01 -1.15 -22.58
CA ILE A 305 -3.03 -2.16 -22.39
C ILE A 305 -3.84 -2.29 -23.67
N GLN A 306 -3.82 -3.47 -24.28
CA GLN A 306 -4.69 -3.86 -25.36
C GLN A 306 -5.94 -4.53 -24.79
N LEU A 307 -7.11 -4.01 -25.18
CA LEU A 307 -8.41 -4.58 -24.89
C LEU A 307 -8.81 -5.50 -26.06
N GLU A 308 -8.89 -6.78 -25.77
CA GLU A 308 -9.31 -7.82 -26.69
C GLU A 308 -10.65 -8.44 -26.27
N ALA A 309 -11.26 -9.20 -27.19
CA ALA A 309 -12.45 -9.97 -26.86
C ALA A 309 -12.10 -11.03 -25.80
N PRO A 310 -12.92 -11.18 -24.74
CA PRO A 310 -12.65 -12.18 -23.72
C PRO A 310 -12.75 -13.59 -24.32
N PRO A 311 -11.77 -14.48 -24.08
CA PRO A 311 -11.80 -15.84 -24.63
C PRO A 311 -12.87 -16.73 -23.98
N TYR A 312 -13.35 -16.33 -22.80
CA TYR A 312 -14.45 -16.95 -22.07
C TYR A 312 -15.09 -15.91 -21.14
N GLU A 313 -16.32 -16.17 -20.69
CA GLU A 313 -16.98 -15.30 -19.73
C GLU A 313 -16.32 -15.41 -18.35
N ARG A 314 -15.97 -14.26 -17.76
CA ARG A 314 -15.35 -14.16 -16.44
C ARG A 314 -16.20 -13.32 -15.51
N THR A 315 -16.36 -13.80 -14.28
CA THR A 315 -16.96 -13.03 -13.18
C THR A 315 -16.10 -13.10 -11.93
N TRP A 316 -16.22 -12.10 -11.07
CA TRP A 316 -15.54 -12.01 -9.79
C TRP A 316 -16.33 -11.12 -8.84
N ASP A 317 -16.02 -11.18 -7.55
CA ASP A 317 -16.68 -10.36 -6.55
C ASP A 317 -16.19 -8.90 -6.64
N ASN A 318 -17.12 -7.94 -6.61
CA ASN A 318 -16.78 -6.52 -6.71
C ASN A 318 -16.19 -5.97 -5.40
N SER A 319 -14.95 -6.35 -5.10
CA SER A 319 -14.25 -5.91 -3.90
C SER A 319 -12.96 -5.18 -4.25
N ARG A 320 -12.54 -4.26 -3.38
CA ARG A 320 -11.22 -3.64 -3.44
C ARG A 320 -10.26 -4.47 -2.60
N ARG A 321 -9.10 -4.81 -3.17
CA ARG A 321 -7.98 -5.43 -2.43
C ARG A 321 -7.59 -4.61 -1.20
N PHE A 322 -7.68 -3.28 -1.30
CA PHE A 322 -7.36 -2.32 -0.25
C PHE A 322 -8.59 -1.46 0.09
N PRO A 323 -9.43 -1.87 1.05
CA PRO A 323 -10.71 -1.22 1.33
C PRO A 323 -10.60 0.24 1.80
N MET A 324 -9.48 0.62 2.42
CA MET A 324 -9.25 2.00 2.89
C MET A 324 -8.66 2.92 1.82
N MET A 325 -8.28 2.38 0.65
CA MET A 325 -7.68 3.15 -0.42
C MET A 325 -8.72 3.56 -1.46
N ALA A 326 -8.86 4.87 -1.65
CA ALA A 326 -9.63 5.42 -2.76
C ALA A 326 -8.84 5.27 -4.07
N ALA A 327 -9.51 4.81 -5.12
CA ALA A 327 -8.98 4.76 -6.47
C ALA A 327 -9.50 5.92 -7.32
N SER A 328 -8.78 6.22 -8.38
CA SER A 328 -9.24 7.14 -9.42
C SER A 328 -8.88 6.63 -10.80
N ILE A 329 -9.73 6.97 -11.77
CA ILE A 329 -9.47 6.79 -13.19
C ILE A 329 -9.98 8.04 -13.92
N THR A 330 -9.14 8.64 -14.75
CA THR A 330 -9.51 9.80 -15.56
C THR A 330 -9.21 9.50 -17.01
N LEU A 331 -10.19 9.73 -17.89
CA LEU A 331 -9.95 9.72 -19.33
C LEU A 331 -9.33 11.06 -19.71
N ASP A 332 -8.03 11.06 -20.01
CA ASP A 332 -7.28 12.27 -20.34
C ASP A 332 -7.48 12.67 -21.80
N GLU A 333 -7.48 11.68 -22.69
CA GLU A 333 -7.54 11.91 -24.13
C GLU A 333 -8.16 10.72 -24.89
N VAL A 334 -9.00 11.03 -25.88
CA VAL A 334 -9.39 10.07 -26.94
C VAL A 334 -8.43 10.26 -28.12
N LEU A 335 -7.70 9.21 -28.47
CA LEU A 335 -6.73 9.29 -29.56
C LEU A 335 -7.39 9.41 -30.93
N SER A 336 -6.67 10.05 -31.85
CA SER A 336 -7.01 9.98 -33.27
C SER A 336 -6.87 8.54 -33.80
N ARG A 337 -7.57 8.24 -34.91
CA ARG A 337 -7.51 6.91 -35.54
C ARG A 337 -6.10 6.56 -36.01
N ASP A 338 -5.38 7.52 -36.57
CA ASP A 338 -4.03 7.32 -37.09
C ASP A 338 -3.04 7.06 -35.95
N GLU A 339 -3.19 7.79 -34.84
CA GLU A 339 -2.35 7.58 -33.65
C GLU A 339 -2.63 6.22 -33.00
N ALA A 340 -3.89 5.84 -32.84
CA ALA A 340 -4.25 4.52 -32.32
C ALA A 340 -3.72 3.39 -33.23
N ALA A 341 -3.82 3.55 -34.56
CA ALA A 341 -3.28 2.59 -35.52
C ALA A 341 -1.75 2.49 -35.45
N MET A 342 -1.04 3.62 -35.28
CA MET A 342 0.40 3.65 -35.09
C MET A 342 0.81 2.85 -33.86
N TRP A 343 0.14 3.05 -32.72
CA TRP A 343 0.43 2.30 -31.50
C TRP A 343 0.10 0.82 -31.61
N LEU A 344 -1.06 0.47 -32.18
CA LEU A 344 -1.43 -0.93 -32.43
C LEU A 344 -0.41 -1.64 -33.33
N SER A 345 0.20 -0.95 -34.29
CA SER A 345 1.23 -1.53 -35.16
C SER A 345 2.54 -1.90 -34.44
N ARG A 346 2.77 -1.32 -33.26
CA ARG A 346 3.93 -1.59 -32.40
C ARG A 346 3.65 -2.69 -31.38
N CYS A 347 2.40 -3.12 -31.23
CA CYS A 347 2.00 -4.11 -30.24
C CYS A 347 1.81 -5.49 -30.87
N THR A 348 2.11 -6.53 -30.10
CA THR A 348 1.85 -7.93 -30.49
C THR A 348 0.44 -8.34 -30.07
N GLU A 349 -0.24 -9.17 -30.86
CA GLU A 349 -1.55 -9.74 -30.48
C GLU A 349 -1.44 -10.67 -29.26
N GLY A 350 -2.53 -10.74 -28.50
CA GLY A 350 -2.64 -11.66 -27.36
C GLY A 350 -2.37 -13.11 -27.76
N LYS A 351 -1.52 -13.78 -26.99
CA LYS A 351 -1.34 -15.22 -27.15
C LYS A 351 -2.62 -15.97 -26.73
N PRO A 352 -2.99 -17.07 -27.41
CA PRO A 352 -4.10 -17.92 -26.98
C PRO A 352 -3.79 -18.55 -25.61
N LEU A 353 -4.84 -18.88 -24.84
CA LEU A 353 -4.73 -19.61 -23.57
C LEU A 353 -3.89 -20.89 -23.74
N GLY A 354 -2.74 -20.96 -23.07
CA GLY A 354 -1.87 -22.15 -23.03
C GLY A 354 -0.78 -22.24 -24.11
N GLY A 355 -0.45 -21.13 -24.78
CA GLY A 355 0.63 -21.04 -25.79
C GLY A 355 1.94 -20.44 -25.31
#